data_AF-A0A4Y2A3A7-F1
#
_entry.id   AF-A0A4Y2A3A7-F1
#
_cell.length_a   1.000
_cell.length_b   1.000
_cell.length_c   1.000
_cell.angle_alpha   90.00
_cell.angle_beta   90.00
_cell.angle_gamma   90.00
#
_symmetry.space_group_name_H-M   'P 1'
#
loop_
_entity.id
_entity.type
_entity.pdbx_description
1 polymer ?
#
loop_
_entity_poly.entity_id
_entity_poly.type
_entity_poly.pdbx_seq_one_letter_code
_entity_poly.pdbx_strand_id
1 'polypeptide(L)'
;MTLSSKQLFTVTFRIQMIPFGGKVIIIGGDFRQTLPDFPRGTRADVIESEIKSSPRWSNFTHLSLTTNIRCAGQTEHNMCLLNIGSGNRPEI
;
A
#
# COMPACT_ATOMS: atom_id res chain seq x y z
N MET A 1 13.15 -1.03 -5.33
CA MET A 1 12.50 -0.68 -6.61
C MET A 1 11.62 -1.86 -7.02
N THR A 2 10.39 -1.92 -6.55
CA THR A 2 9.51 -3.06 -6.80
C THR A 2 8.08 -2.56 -6.96
N LEU A 3 7.44 -3.04 -8.02
CA LEU A 3 6.05 -2.78 -8.33
C LEU A 3 5.36 -4.11 -8.57
N SER A 4 4.47 -4.42 -7.65
CA SER A 4 3.50 -5.49 -7.70
C SER A 4 2.27 -4.96 -6.97
N SER A 5 1.09 -5.15 -7.55
CA SER A 5 -0.22 -4.65 -7.10
C SER A 5 -0.19 -3.28 -6.41
N LYS A 6 -0.33 -2.21 -7.20
CA LYS A 6 -0.62 -0.89 -6.64
C LYS A 6 -1.95 -0.98 -5.90
N GLN A 7 -1.97 -1.02 -4.57
CA GLN A 7 -3.22 -0.81 -3.87
C GLN A 7 -3.56 0.69 -4.01
N LEU A 8 -4.53 0.99 -4.86
CA LEU A 8 -5.01 2.35 -5.02
C LEU A 8 -6.09 2.56 -3.95
N PHE A 9 -5.75 3.12 -2.80
CA PHE A 9 -6.77 3.41 -1.79
C PHE A 9 -7.56 4.62 -2.25
N THR A 10 -8.76 4.40 -2.79
CA THR A 10 -9.70 5.46 -3.14
C THR A 10 -10.76 5.50 -2.07
N VAL A 11 -10.92 6.66 -1.43
CA VAL A 11 -11.87 6.82 -0.33
C VAL A 11 -12.63 8.11 -0.43
N THR A 12 -13.94 7.94 -0.53
CA THR A 12 -14.93 8.96 -0.25
C THR A 12 -15.25 8.91 1.24
N PHE A 13 -15.04 10.01 1.96
CA PHE A 13 -15.42 10.11 3.37
C PHE A 13 -16.94 10.11 3.52
N ARG A 14 -17.50 9.06 4.13
CA ARG A 14 -18.89 9.08 4.58
C ARG A 14 -18.98 9.84 5.91
N ILE A 15 -19.34 11.11 5.75
CA ILE A 15 -19.87 12.11 6.70
C ILE A 15 -20.00 11.64 8.16
N GLN A 16 -18.93 11.84 8.95
CA GLN A 16 -19.04 12.30 10.34
C GLN A 16 -17.89 13.27 10.58
N MET A 17 -18.22 14.56 10.74
CA MET A 17 -17.33 15.69 11.01
C MET A 17 -16.17 15.86 10.02
N ILE A 18 -16.39 16.75 9.05
CA ILE A 18 -15.70 16.88 7.77
C ILE A 18 -14.15 16.75 7.85
N PRO A 19 -13.57 15.54 7.63
CA PRO A 19 -12.12 15.36 7.63
C PRO A 19 -11.49 16.10 6.43
N PHE A 20 -10.26 16.59 6.60
CA PHE A 20 -9.52 17.38 5.59
C PHE A 20 -10.27 18.60 5.04
N GLY A 21 -11.21 19.17 5.81
CA GLY A 21 -12.00 20.33 5.40
C GLY A 21 -12.95 20.05 4.24
N GLY A 22 -13.34 18.80 4.03
CA GLY A 22 -14.31 18.40 2.99
C GLY A 22 -13.68 18.05 1.67
N LYS A 23 -12.35 17.97 1.65
CA LYS A 23 -11.60 17.56 0.47
C LYS A 23 -11.65 16.05 0.34
N VAL A 24 -11.88 15.60 -0.88
CA VAL A 24 -11.67 14.22 -1.27
C VAL A 24 -10.16 13.96 -1.27
N ILE A 25 -9.72 12.94 -0.53
CA ILE A 25 -8.31 12.53 -0.47
C ILE A 25 -8.18 11.16 -1.14
N ILE A 26 -7.23 11.05 -2.05
CA ILE A 26 -6.86 9.79 -2.70
C ILE A 26 -5.44 9.46 -2.29
N ILE A 27 -5.23 8.28 -1.72
CA ILE A 27 -3.91 7.83 -1.27
C ILE A 27 -3.52 6.64 -2.14
N GLY A 28 -2.57 6.86 -3.04
CA GLY A 28 -1.98 5.81 -3.86
C GLY A 28 -0.64 5.38 -3.28
N GLY A 29 -0.40 4.08 -3.23
CA GLY A 29 0.89 3.56 -2.79
C GLY A 29 0.93 2.03 -2.80
N ASP A 30 2.10 1.47 -2.57
CA ASP A 30 2.23 0.06 -2.23
C ASP A 30 2.79 0.01 -0.82
N PHE A 31 1.97 -0.41 0.15
CA PHE A 31 2.39 -0.51 1.55
C PHE A 31 3.38 -1.65 1.81
N ARG A 32 3.77 -2.39 0.77
CA ARG A 32 4.91 -3.30 0.79
C ARG A 32 6.22 -2.60 0.38
N GLN A 33 6.18 -1.31 0.07
CA GLN A 33 7.38 -0.50 -0.11
C GLN A 33 8.01 -0.17 1.23
N THR A 34 9.31 0.15 1.20
CA THR A 34 10.12 0.49 2.37
C THR A 34 9.38 1.48 3.26
N LEU A 35 9.28 1.12 4.54
CA LEU A 35 8.68 1.96 5.56
C LEU A 35 9.47 3.27 5.70
N PRO A 36 8.85 4.36 6.19
CA PRO A 36 9.59 5.58 6.47
C PRO A 36 10.76 5.28 7.41
N ASP A 37 11.93 5.87 7.17
CA ASP A 37 13.06 5.72 8.08
C ASP A 37 12.76 6.46 9.39
N PHE A 38 12.74 5.73 10.51
CA PHE A 38 12.63 6.29 11.86
C PHE A 38 13.98 6.26 12.57
N PRO A 39 14.71 7.40 12.63
CA PRO A 39 15.99 7.45 13.32
C PRO A 39 15.78 7.18 14.81
N ARG A 40 16.35 6.08 15.31
CA ARG A 40 16.25 5.63 16.72
C ARG A 40 14.86 5.15 17.17
N GLY A 41 13.95 4.87 16.22
CA GLY A 41 12.65 4.28 16.52
C GLY A 41 12.71 2.77 16.71
N THR A 42 11.81 2.24 17.54
CA THR A 42 11.58 0.80 17.68
C THR A 42 10.73 0.27 16.53
N ARG A 43 10.68 -1.06 16.38
CA ARG A 43 9.80 -1.71 15.39
C ARG A 43 8.32 -1.39 15.64
N ALA A 44 7.94 -1.12 16.89
CA ALA A 44 6.58 -0.73 17.25
C ALA A 44 6.26 0.69 16.76
N ASP A 45 7.19 1.62 16.92
CA ASP A 45 7.03 3.01 16.47
C ASP A 45 6.82 3.08 14.94
N VAL A 46 7.56 2.24 14.21
CA VAL A 46 7.40 2.13 12.75
C VAL A 46 5.99 1.65 12.41
N ILE A 47 5.49 0.59 13.05
CA ILE A 47 4.15 0.05 12.80
C ILE A 47 3.07 1.07 13.19
N GLU A 48 3.23 1.75 14.34
CA GLU A 48 2.29 2.77 14.81
C GLU A 48 2.27 3.98 13.87
N SER A 49 3.37 4.28 13.18
CA SER A 49 3.41 5.36 12.20
C SER A 49 2.72 5.04 10.87
N GLU A 50 2.44 3.77 10.58
CA GLU A 50 1.78 3.38 9.34
C GLU A 50 0.36 3.92 9.29
N ILE A 51 -0.09 4.40 8.13
CA ILE A 51 -1.47 4.89 7.97
C ILE A 51 -2.54 3.84 8.30
N LYS A 52 -2.18 2.55 8.19
CA LYS A 52 -3.04 1.41 8.54
C LYS A 52 -3.27 1.26 10.04
N SER A 53 -2.37 1.77 10.89
CA SER A 53 -2.54 1.79 12.34
C SER A 53 -3.56 2.85 12.78
N SER A 54 -3.86 3.81 11.91
CA SER A 54 -4.71 4.95 12.24
C SER A 54 -6.13 4.49 12.59
N PRO A 55 -6.74 5.00 13.68
CA PRO A 55 -8.14 4.71 14.01
C PRO A 55 -9.13 5.09 12.90
N ARG A 56 -8.73 6.01 12.01
CA ARG A 56 -9.54 6.47 10.88
C ARG A 56 -9.42 5.58 9.65
N TRP A 57 -8.54 4.57 9.67
CA TRP A 57 -8.34 3.65 8.55
C TRP A 57 -9.64 2.93 8.14
N SER A 58 -10.53 2.65 9.09
CA SER A 58 -11.85 2.07 8.81
C SER A 58 -12.76 2.97 7.96
N ASN A 59 -12.53 4.29 7.95
CA ASN A 59 -13.24 5.22 7.08
C ASN A 59 -12.72 5.15 5.64
N PHE A 60 -11.59 4.47 5.41
CA PHE A 60 -10.99 4.29 4.11
C PHE A 60 -11.66 3.15 3.32
N THR A 61 -12.12 3.46 2.10
CA THR A 61 -12.48 2.48 1.08
C THR A 61 -11.22 1.90 0.40
N HIS A 62 -11.16 0.58 0.31
CA HIS A 62 -10.00 -0.11 -0.25
C HIS A 62 -10.23 -0.44 -1.71
N LEU A 63 -9.39 0.07 -2.62
CA LEU A 63 -9.29 -0.48 -3.97
C LEU A 63 -7.90 -1.08 -4.19
N SER A 64 -7.84 -2.12 -5.01
CA SER A 64 -6.61 -2.82 -5.35
C SER A 64 -6.46 -2.88 -6.85
N LEU A 65 -5.33 -2.43 -7.38
CA LEU A 65 -4.97 -2.66 -8.78
C LEU A 65 -4.28 -4.02 -8.86
N THR A 66 -4.91 -4.96 -9.55
CA THR A 66 -4.44 -6.34 -9.71
C THR A 66 -3.57 -6.51 -10.94
N THR A 67 -3.73 -5.67 -11.95
CA THR A 67 -3.00 -5.76 -13.21
C THR A 67 -1.67 -5.01 -13.15
N ASN A 68 -0.56 -5.72 -13.35
CA ASN A 68 0.76 -5.11 -13.53
C ASN A 68 0.96 -4.69 -15.00
N ILE A 69 0.80 -3.39 -15.25
CA ILE A 69 0.99 -2.83 -16.58
C ILE A 69 2.46 -2.62 -16.96
N ARG A 70 3.42 -2.64 -16.02
CA ARG A 70 4.85 -2.46 -16.34
C ARG A 70 5.41 -3.67 -17.05
N CYS A 71 4.97 -4.86 -16.66
CA CYS A 71 5.43 -6.12 -17.21
C CYS A 71 4.41 -6.69 -18.20
N ALA A 72 3.64 -5.83 -18.88
CA ALA A 72 2.65 -6.25 -19.87
C ALA A 72 3.35 -7.06 -20.98
N GLY A 73 2.87 -8.27 -21.25
CA GLY A 73 3.47 -9.20 -22.21
C GLY A 73 4.63 -10.04 -21.68
N GLN A 74 5.08 -9.85 -20.43
CA GLN A 74 6.16 -10.63 -19.81
C GLN A 74 5.63 -11.41 -18.60
N THR A 75 4.86 -12.48 -18.87
CA THR A 75 4.11 -13.22 -17.85
C THR A 75 5.01 -13.84 -16.79
N GLU A 76 6.13 -14.48 -17.18
CA GLU A 76 7.05 -15.13 -16.23
C GLU A 76 7.74 -14.13 -15.31
N HIS A 77 8.21 -13.01 -15.88
CA HIS A 77 8.84 -11.94 -15.11
C HIS A 77 7.85 -11.29 -14.14
N ASN A 78 6.61 -11.05 -14.59
CA ASN A 78 5.55 -10.55 -13.73
C ASN A 78 5.27 -11.51 -12.56
N MET A 79 5.11 -12.81 -12.84
CA MET A 79 4.89 -13.83 -11.80
C MET A 79 6.06 -13.89 -10.80
N CYS A 80 7.30 -13.81 -11.27
CA CYS A 80 8.47 -13.74 -10.42
C CYS A 80 8.41 -12.53 -9.46
N LEU A 81 8.10 -11.33 -9.98
CA LEU A 81 7.95 -10.13 -9.17
C LEU A 81 6.79 -10.23 -8.16
N LEU A 82 5.67 -10.87 -8.54
CA LEU A 82 4.55 -11.11 -7.63
C LEU A 82 4.94 -12.06 -6.48
N ASN A 83 5.69 -13.11 -6.78
CA ASN A 83 6.17 -14.08 -5.79
C ASN A 83 7.15 -13.42 -4.80
N ILE A 84 8.14 -12.68 -5.30
CA ILE A 84 9.08 -11.93 -4.46
C ILE A 84 8.35 -10.93 -3.56
N GLY A 85 7.40 -10.18 -4.12
CA GLY A 85 6.58 -9.22 -3.37
C GLY A 85 5.62 -9.85 -2.35
N SER A 86 5.41 -11.17 -2.41
CA SER A 86 4.60 -11.93 -1.44
C SER A 86 5.46 -12.64 -0.40
N GLY A 87 6.79 -12.50 -0.46
CA GLY A 87 7.72 -13.20 0.43
C GLY A 87 8.05 -14.64 0.02
N ASN A 88 7.47 -15.13 -1.08
CA ASN A 88 7.79 -16.44 -1.64
C ASN A 88 9.08 -16.33 -2.44
N ARG A 89 10.20 -16.69 -1.81
CA ARG A 89 11.49 -16.74 -2.47
C ARG A 89 11.55 -17.98 -3.36
N PRO A 90 12.14 -17.91 -4.56
CA PRO A 90 12.45 -19.12 -5.31
C PRO A 90 13.39 -19.98 -4.46
N GLU A 91 13.03 -21.26 -4.30
CA GLU A 91 13.92 -22.25 -3.69
C GLU A 91 15.16 -22.40 -4.59
N ILE A 92 16.34 -22.30 -3.99
CA ILE A 92 17.65 -22.36 -4.65
C ILE A 92 18.23 -23.76 -4.44
#